data_AF-A0A1B6NWQ1-F1
#
_entry.id   AF-A0A1B6NWQ1-F1
#
_cell.length_a   1.000
_cell.length_b   1.000
_cell.length_c   1.000
_cell.angle_alpha   90.00
_cell.angle_beta   90.00
_cell.angle_gamma   90.00
#
_symmetry.space_group_name_H-M   'P 1'
#
loop_
_entity.id
_entity.type
_entity.pdbx_description
1 polymer ?
#
loop_
_entity_poly.entity_id
_entity_poly.type
_entity_poly.pdbx_seq_one_letter_code
_entity_poly.pdbx_strand_id
1 'polypeptide(L)'
;MLVTNAHPNSLALKIEHTQLDVHIDNLISTHEFGVTKESQLLWERLQKRVQFDNSRTLFVDDSLPILKAAQTYGIKHLLAVDNP
;
A
#
# COMPACT_ATOMS: atom_id res chain seq x y z
N MET A 1 4.70 -1.88 6.69
CA MET A 1 3.32 -2.22 6.27
C MET A 1 3.27 -2.36 4.76
N LEU A 2 2.57 -3.39 4.26
CA LEU A 2 2.33 -3.58 2.83
C LEU A 2 0.84 -3.39 2.52
N VAL A 3 0.53 -2.55 1.53
CA VAL A 3 -0.83 -2.36 1.01
C VAL A 3 -0.88 -2.89 -0.42
N THR A 4 -1.67 -3.94 -0.64
CA THR A 4 -1.77 -4.61 -1.94
C THR A 4 -3.20 -4.54 -2.51
N ASN A 5 -3.30 -4.54 -3.83
CA ASN A 5 -4.56 -4.79 -4.53
C ASN A 5 -4.84 -6.30 -4.70
N ALA A 6 -3.89 -7.17 -4.35
CA ALA A 6 -4.09 -8.61 -4.40
C ALA A 6 -5.09 -9.09 -3.33
N HIS A 7 -5.85 -10.13 -3.67
CA HIS A 7 -6.73 -10.83 -2.72
C HIS A 7 -5.88 -11.41 -1.56
N PRO A 8 -6.31 -11.31 -0.30
CA PRO A 8 -5.54 -11.75 0.87
C PRO A 8 -4.96 -13.16 0.74
N ASN A 9 -5.75 -14.10 0.22
CA ASN A 9 -5.35 -15.51 0.06
C ASN A 9 -4.25 -15.73 -0.98
N SER A 10 -4.19 -14.92 -2.04
CA SER A 10 -3.13 -15.02 -3.06
C SER A 10 -1.83 -14.37 -2.60
N LEU A 11 -1.90 -13.47 -1.61
CA LEU A 11 -0.75 -12.78 -1.04
C LEU A 11 -0.04 -13.65 0.01
N ALA A 12 -0.79 -14.37 0.85
CA ALA A 12 -0.25 -15.30 1.85
C ALA A 12 0.68 -16.35 1.21
N LEU A 13 0.26 -16.92 0.07
CA LEU A 13 1.06 -17.89 -0.71
C LEU A 13 2.36 -17.31 -1.27
N LYS A 14 2.40 -16.03 -1.66
CA LYS A 14 3.63 -15.40 -2.18
C LYS A 14 4.62 -15.01 -1.08
N ILE A 15 4.10 -14.70 0.11
CA ILE A 15 4.90 -14.28 1.26
C ILE A 15 5.60 -15.48 1.91
N GLU A 16 4.94 -16.65 2.00
CA GLU A 16 5.55 -17.90 2.47
C GLU A 16 6.81 -18.28 1.68
N HIS A 17 6.84 -17.98 0.38
CA HIS A 17 7.97 -18.32 -0.48
C HIS A 17 9.10 -17.26 -0.53
N THR A 18 8.89 -16.07 0.04
CA THR A 18 9.83 -14.94 -0.13
C THR A 18 10.40 -14.38 1.17
N GLN A 19 10.05 -14.93 2.35
CA GLN A 19 10.50 -14.45 3.67
C GLN A 19 10.24 -12.95 3.90
N LEU A 20 9.24 -12.38 3.22
CA LEU A 20 8.85 -10.97 3.36
C LEU A 20 8.00 -10.73 4.63
N ASP A 21 7.50 -11.79 5.25
CA ASP A 21 6.74 -11.76 6.51
C ASP A 21 7.56 -11.26 7.70
N VAL A 22 8.86 -11.54 7.75
CA VAL A 22 9.72 -11.20 8.90
C VAL A 22 9.94 -9.68 9.06
N HIS A 23 9.63 -8.88 8.03
CA HIS A 23 9.81 -7.43 8.03
C HIS A 23 8.51 -6.64 7.78
N ILE A 24 7.36 -7.31 7.67
CA ILE A 24 6.07 -6.67 7.40
C ILE A 24 5.13 -6.84 8.59
N ASP A 25 5.03 -5.80 9.42
CA ASP A 25 4.17 -5.83 10.62
C ASP A 25 2.67 -5.92 10.30
N ASN A 26 2.25 -5.45 9.12
CA ASN A 26 0.85 -5.33 8.73
C ASN A 26 0.66 -5.55 7.23
N LEU A 27 -0.27 -6.44 6.92
CA LEU A 27 -0.74 -6.76 5.57
C LEU A 27 -2.17 -6.27 5.41
N ILE A 28 -2.44 -5.38 4.45
CA ILE A 28 -3.78 -4.83 4.27
C ILE A 28 -4.17 -4.91 2.79
N SER A 29 -5.32 -5.53 2.52
CA SER A 29 -5.89 -5.56 1.16
C SER A 29 -6.85 -4.40 0.96
N THR A 30 -6.80 -3.75 -0.21
CA THR A 30 -7.73 -2.67 -0.55
C THR A 30 -9.19 -3.12 -0.63
N HIS A 31 -9.43 -4.42 -0.80
CA HIS A 31 -10.77 -5.04 -0.73
C HIS A 31 -11.46 -4.78 0.62
N GLU A 32 -10.71 -4.68 1.73
CA GLU A 32 -11.26 -4.37 3.05
C GLU A 32 -11.94 -2.99 3.10
N PHE A 33 -11.54 -2.08 2.22
CA PHE A 33 -12.06 -0.73 2.18
C PHE A 33 -13.08 -0.51 1.05
N GLY A 34 -13.29 -1.47 0.15
CA GLY A 34 -14.23 -1.34 -0.98
C GLY A 34 -13.91 -0.18 -1.94
N VAL A 35 -12.68 0.34 -1.92
CA VAL A 35 -12.20 1.44 -2.76
C VAL A 35 -10.78 1.16 -3.23
N THR A 36 -10.42 1.68 -4.40
CA THR A 36 -9.13 1.43 -5.05
C THR A 36 -8.05 2.42 -4.58
N LYS A 37 -6.78 2.15 -4.92
CA LYS A 37 -5.61 2.98 -4.52
C LYS A 37 -5.59 4.38 -5.12
N GLU A 38 -6.25 4.56 -6.24
CA GLU A 38 -6.42 5.85 -6.90
C GLU A 38 -7.36 6.77 -6.11
N SER A 39 -8.23 6.21 -5.27
CA SER A 39 -9.20 6.96 -4.48
C SER A 39 -8.56 7.59 -3.24
N GLN A 40 -8.76 8.89 -3.04
CA GLN A 40 -8.39 9.60 -1.81
C GLN A 40 -9.04 8.98 -0.56
N LEU A 41 -10.24 8.41 -0.72
CA LEU A 41 -10.97 7.75 0.35
C LEU A 41 -10.25 6.49 0.88
N LEU A 42 -9.45 5.81 0.05
CA LEU A 42 -8.63 4.70 0.55
C LEU A 42 -7.63 5.23 1.57
N TRP A 43 -6.92 6.29 1.22
CA TRP A 43 -5.86 6.86 2.05
C TRP A 43 -6.38 7.38 3.38
N GLU A 44 -7.54 8.04 3.39
CA GLU A 44 -8.23 8.45 4.62
C GLU A 44 -8.59 7.26 5.51
N ARG A 45 -9.16 6.19 4.94
CA ARG A 45 -9.55 5.00 5.70
C ARG A 45 -8.34 4.23 6.23
N LEU A 46 -7.30 4.14 5.41
CA LEU A 46 -6.04 3.52 5.78
C LEU A 46 -5.36 4.31 6.91
N GLN A 47 -5.31 5.64 6.82
CA GLN A 47 -4.71 6.47 7.87
C GLN A 47 -5.52 6.39 9.16
N LYS A 48 -6.85 6.33 9.10
CA LYS A 48 -7.67 6.09 10.29
C LYS A 48 -7.40 4.74 10.96
N ARG A 49 -7.12 3.69 10.18
CA ARG A 49 -6.87 2.33 10.70
C ARG A 49 -5.46 2.15 11.26
N VAL A 50 -4.45 2.70 10.58
CA VAL A 50 -3.03 2.43 10.88
C VAL A 50 -2.33 3.63 11.53
N GLN A 51 -2.95 4.81 11.47
CA GLN A 51 -2.45 6.05 12.08
C GLN A 51 -1.03 6.42 11.60
N PHE A 52 -0.73 6.20 10.31
CA PHE A 52 0.57 6.55 9.75
C PHE A 52 0.73 8.06 9.54
N ASP A 53 1.98 8.53 9.62
CA ASP A 53 2.35 9.93 9.38
C ASP A 53 2.81 10.11 7.92
N ASN A 54 2.08 10.93 7.16
CA ASN A 54 2.37 11.24 5.76
C ASN A 54 3.80 11.75 5.54
N SER A 55 4.37 12.48 6.50
CA SER A 55 5.71 13.07 6.40
C SER A 55 6.84 12.07 6.57
N ARG A 56 6.56 10.90 7.16
CA ARG A 56 7.52 9.83 7.47
C ARG A 56 7.23 8.52 6.72
N THR A 57 6.15 8.49 5.95
CA THR A 57 5.71 7.30 5.22
C THR A 57 6.37 7.25 3.85
N LEU A 58 6.99 6.11 3.53
CA LEU A 58 7.39 5.71 2.18
C LEU A 58 6.29 4.85 1.56
N PHE A 59 5.79 5.26 0.41
CA PHE A 59 4.86 4.48 -0.39
C PHE A 59 5.53 4.03 -1.69
N VAL A 60 5.39 2.74 -2.00
CA VAL A 60 6.06 2.07 -3.12
C VAL A 60 4.99 1.38 -3.97
N ASP A 61 4.96 1.64 -5.27
CA ASP A 61 4.01 1.05 -6.23
C ASP A 61 4.60 1.09 -7.65
N ASP A 62 4.20 0.17 -8.52
CA ASP A 62 4.61 0.12 -9.94
C ASP A 62 3.72 0.99 -10.84
N SER A 63 2.58 1.48 -10.31
CA SER A 63 1.63 2.31 -11.04
C SER A 63 1.82 3.81 -10.76
N LEU A 64 2.26 4.57 -11.78
CA LEU A 64 2.36 6.03 -11.70
C LEU A 64 1.05 6.75 -11.31
N PRO A 65 -0.14 6.36 -11.83
CA PRO A 65 -1.42 6.91 -11.35
C PRO A 65 -1.63 6.76 -9.84
N ILE A 66 -1.25 5.61 -9.28
CA ILE A 66 -1.40 5.33 -7.85
C ILE A 66 -0.40 6.17 -7.03
N LEU A 67 0.84 6.30 -7.49
CA LEU A 67 1.83 7.18 -6.86
C LEU A 67 1.38 8.65 -6.87
N LYS A 68 0.75 9.13 -7.95
CA LYS A 68 0.17 10.47 -8.01
C LYS A 68 -0.99 10.65 -7.03
N ALA A 69 -1.83 9.64 -6.84
CA ALA A 69 -2.89 9.68 -5.85
C ALA A 69 -2.34 9.78 -4.42
N ALA A 70 -1.30 9.00 -4.10
CA ALA A 70 -0.58 9.07 -2.83
C ALA A 70 0.08 10.44 -2.61
N GLN A 71 0.68 11.01 -3.66
CA GLN A 71 1.26 12.36 -3.63
C GLN A 71 0.21 13.42 -3.33
N THR A 72 -0.95 13.32 -4.01
CA THR A 72 -2.08 14.24 -3.82
C THR A 72 -2.61 14.17 -2.39
N TYR A 73 -2.63 12.99 -1.79
CA TYR A 73 -3.02 12.79 -0.40
C TYR A 73 -2.03 13.41 0.59
N GLY A 74 -0.77 13.60 0.18
CA GLY A 74 0.28 14.24 0.97
C GLY A 74 1.38 13.29 1.45
N ILE A 75 1.44 12.05 0.96
CA ILE A 75 2.56 11.15 1.28
C ILE A 75 3.85 11.73 0.70
N LYS A 76 4.84 11.96 1.57
CA LYS A 76 6.07 12.69 1.23
C LYS A 76 7.07 11.85 0.43
N HIS A 77 7.20 10.57 0.78
CA HIS A 77 8.20 9.70 0.16
C HIS A 77 7.50 8.69 -0.76
N LEU A 78 7.86 8.74 -2.05
CA LEU A 78 7.29 7.90 -3.09
C LEU A 78 8.43 7.20 -3.85
N LEU A 79 8.27 5.92 -4.12
CA LEU A 79 9.21 5.14 -4.92
C LEU A 79 8.43 4.35 -5.99
N ALA A 80 8.77 4.57 -7.26
CA ALA A 80 8.29 3.76 -8.35
C ALA A 80 9.18 2.52 -8.50
N VAL A 81 8.57 1.35 -8.65
CA VAL A 81 9.28 0.13 -9.06
C VAL A 81 9.04 -0.07 -10.55
N ASP A 82 10.12 -0.05 -11.32
CA ASP A 82 10.07 -0.44 -12.72
C ASP A 82 10.25 -1.96 -12.78
N ASN A 83 9.36 -2.65 -13.49
CA ASN A 83 9.40 -4.10 -13.67
C ASN A 83 9.72 -4.39 -15.15
N PRO A 84 11.01 -4.48 -15.52
CA PRO A 84 11.44 -4.77 -16.90
C PRO A 84 11.16 -6.20 -17.35
#